data_AF-A0A507BR71-F1
#
_entry.id   AF-A0A507BR71-F1
#
_cell.length_a   1.000
_cell.length_b   1.000
_cell.length_c   1.000
_cell.angle_alpha   90.00
_cell.angle_beta   90.00
_cell.angle_gamma   90.00
#
_symmetry.space_group_name_H-M   'P 1'
#
loop_
_entity.id
_entity.type
_entity.pdbx_description
1 polymer ?
#
loop_
_entity_poly.entity_id
_entity_poly.type
_entity_poly.pdbx_seq_one_letter_code
_entity_poly.pdbx_strand_id
1 'polypeptide(L)'
;MVVFHVQQLFEPEAGEHQVEGLLFHKFYFEPANNNTLFTPQAAVTNPPIHTTLIDPRVRILAPGAACISYVRLTQSVTRDGQAFTKSSQETRVWSRDSIDGTWRNVHFHRSGFPSAPRT
;
A
#
# COMPACT_ATOMS: atom_id res chain seq x y z
N MET A 1 -5.21 3.61 2.66
CA MET A 1 -4.09 2.64 2.78
C MET A 1 -3.64 2.67 4.22
N VAL A 2 -3.92 1.62 5.00
CA VAL A 2 -3.57 1.59 6.43
C VAL A 2 -2.13 1.07 6.53
N VAL A 3 -1.16 1.98 6.50
CA VAL A 3 0.28 1.67 6.64
C VAL A 3 0.71 2.12 8.03
N PHE A 4 0.19 1.47 9.06
CA PHE A 4 0.75 1.63 10.39
C PHE A 4 1.29 0.25 10.77
N HIS A 5 2.63 0.16 10.82
CA HIS A 5 3.46 -0.97 11.32
C HIS A 5 4.10 -1.96 10.31
N VAL A 6 4.26 -1.64 9.02
CA VAL A 6 5.02 -2.51 8.09
C VAL A 6 6.51 -2.55 8.45
N GLN A 7 7.05 -3.73 8.76
CA GLN A 7 8.47 -3.90 9.09
C GLN A 7 9.31 -4.17 7.84
N GLN A 8 8.83 -5.02 6.92
CA GLN A 8 9.52 -5.37 5.67
C GLN A 8 8.55 -5.32 4.49
N LEU A 9 9.03 -4.87 3.32
CA LEU A 9 8.21 -4.78 2.11
C LEU A 9 8.96 -5.18 0.82
N PHE A 10 8.20 -5.67 -0.15
CA PHE A 10 8.51 -5.61 -1.58
C PHE A 10 7.38 -4.88 -2.30
N GLU A 11 7.71 -3.88 -3.11
CA GLU A 11 6.75 -3.24 -4.01
C GLU A 11 7.45 -2.62 -5.23
N PRO A 12 6.72 -2.29 -6.31
CA PRO A 12 7.33 -1.76 -7.53
C PRO A 12 8.23 -0.54 -7.30
N GLU A 13 7.87 0.32 -6.35
CA GLU A 13 8.58 1.55 -6.00
C GLU A 13 9.93 1.28 -5.31
N ALA A 14 10.10 0.11 -4.70
CA ALA A 14 11.36 -0.31 -4.10
C ALA A 14 12.37 -0.85 -5.14
N GLY A 15 12.01 -0.90 -6.43
CA GLY A 15 12.91 -1.30 -7.50
C GLY A 15 13.52 -2.68 -7.30
N GLU A 16 12.69 -3.67 -6.94
CA GLU A 16 13.08 -5.07 -6.67
C GLU A 16 13.89 -5.30 -5.37
N HIS A 17 14.10 -4.27 -4.55
CA HIS A 17 14.78 -4.41 -3.26
C HIS A 17 13.78 -4.65 -2.13
N GLN A 18 14.21 -5.41 -1.12
CA GLN A 18 13.51 -5.46 0.16
C GLN A 18 13.80 -4.16 0.92
N VAL A 19 12.75 -3.48 1.39
CA VAL A 19 12.87 -2.27 2.20
C VAL A 19 12.33 -2.52 3.60
N GLU A 20 12.94 -1.89 4.60
CA GLU A 20 12.55 -2.02 6.01
C GLU A 20 12.10 -0.69 6.63
N GLY A 21 11.19 -0.80 7.60
CA GLY A 21 10.66 0.33 8.36
C GLY A 21 9.67 1.21 7.59
N LEU A 22 9.30 2.34 8.21
CA LEU A 22 8.22 3.20 7.73
C LEU A 22 8.70 4.40 6.90
N LEU A 23 9.99 4.75 6.97
CA LEU A 23 10.52 5.97 6.34
C LEU A 23 10.33 5.99 4.82
N PHE A 24 10.46 4.83 4.17
CA PHE A 24 10.25 4.71 2.73
C PHE A 24 8.81 5.07 2.33
N HIS A 25 7.82 4.51 3.03
CA HIS A 25 6.41 4.84 2.77
C HIS A 25 6.06 6.26 3.19
N LYS A 26 6.69 6.79 4.24
CA LYS A 26 6.44 8.14 4.78
C LYS A 26 6.55 9.21 3.70
N PHE A 27 7.45 9.03 2.73
CA PHE A 27 7.56 9.87 1.54
C PHE A 27 6.24 10.09 0.80
N TYR A 28 5.36 9.07 0.71
CA TYR A 28 4.07 9.17 0.02
C TYR A 28 2.94 9.81 0.86
N PHE A 29 3.18 10.04 2.16
CA PHE A 29 2.18 10.61 3.08
C PHE A 29 2.50 12.05 3.50
N GLU A 30 3.76 12.45 3.50
CA GLU A 30 4.15 13.77 3.97
C GLU A 30 3.83 14.86 2.93
N PRO A 31 3.16 15.96 3.35
CA PRO A 31 3.00 17.15 2.52
C PRO A 31 4.37 17.71 2.11
N ALA A 32 4.52 18.14 0.85
CA ALA A 32 5.71 18.88 0.43
C ALA A 32 5.77 20.22 1.16
N ASN A 33 6.68 20.34 2.10
CA ASN A 33 7.09 21.63 2.63
C ASN A 33 8.19 22.21 1.73
N ASN A 34 7.79 23.10 0.82
CA ASN A 34 8.56 24.14 0.11
C ASN A 34 9.99 23.85 -0.44
N ASN A 35 10.52 22.63 -0.44
CA ASN A 35 11.83 22.33 -1.05
C ASN A 35 12.04 20.86 -1.45
N THR A 36 10.98 20.10 -1.71
CA THR A 36 11.07 18.73 -2.23
C THR A 36 10.27 18.58 -3.53
N LEU A 37 10.86 17.86 -4.49
CA LEU A 37 10.41 17.68 -5.90
C LEU A 37 9.07 16.97 -6.08
N PHE A 38 8.38 16.64 -5.00
CA PHE A 38 7.08 15.98 -5.02
C PHE A 38 6.14 16.81 -4.19
N THR A 39 5.46 17.80 -4.78
CA THR A 39 4.18 18.22 -4.25
C THR A 39 3.26 17.00 -4.26
N PRO A 40 2.84 16.42 -3.11
CA PRO A 40 1.61 15.67 -3.14
C PRO A 40 0.59 16.65 -3.71
N GLN A 41 -0.19 16.20 -4.67
CA GLN A 41 -1.26 16.95 -5.29
C GLN A 41 -2.29 17.34 -4.21
N ALA A 42 -1.95 18.31 -3.38
CA ALA A 42 -2.65 18.75 -2.20
C ALA A 42 -3.02 20.21 -2.45
N ALA A 43 -3.98 20.39 -3.35
CA ALA A 43 -4.81 21.60 -3.53
C ALA A 43 -5.78 21.49 -4.74
N VAL A 44 -5.76 20.39 -5.51
CA VAL A 44 -6.80 20.12 -6.51
C VAL A 44 -7.60 18.95 -5.97
N THR A 45 -8.93 19.06 -5.94
CA THR A 45 -9.85 17.98 -5.55
C THR A 45 -9.43 16.69 -6.25
N ASN A 46 -8.75 15.81 -5.52
CA ASN A 46 -8.29 14.57 -6.12
C ASN A 46 -9.52 13.80 -6.57
N PRO A 47 -9.53 13.31 -7.81
CA PRO A 47 -10.65 12.55 -8.31
C PRO A 47 -10.91 11.35 -7.38
N PRO A 48 -12.17 10.92 -7.20
CA PRO A 48 -12.50 9.82 -6.30
C PRO A 48 -11.68 8.57 -6.62
N ILE A 49 -11.05 8.00 -5.60
CA ILE A 49 -10.35 6.71 -5.69
C ILE A 49 -11.23 5.66 -5.02
N HIS A 50 -11.62 4.62 -5.77
CA HIS A 50 -12.34 3.47 -5.25
C HIS A 50 -11.42 2.24 -5.23
N THR A 51 -11.42 1.48 -4.13
CA THR A 51 -10.60 0.27 -3.99
C THR A 51 -11.48 -0.93 -3.68
N THR A 52 -11.30 -2.02 -4.42
CA THR A 52 -11.97 -3.31 -4.20
C THR A 52 -10.92 -4.40 -3.98
N LEU A 53 -11.13 -5.26 -2.98
CA LEU A 53 -10.33 -6.47 -2.79
C LEU A 53 -11.06 -7.66 -3.41
N ILE A 54 -10.40 -8.31 -4.36
CA ILE A 54 -10.92 -9.48 -5.08
C ILE A 54 -10.32 -10.74 -4.48
N ASP A 55 -11.20 -11.71 -4.17
CA ASP A 55 -10.89 -13.02 -3.62
C ASP A 55 -9.90 -12.96 -2.43
N PRO A 56 -10.22 -12.24 -1.34
CA PRO A 56 -9.36 -12.19 -0.17
C PRO A 56 -9.30 -13.56 0.51
N ARG A 57 -8.11 -14.15 0.54
CA ARG A 57 -7.85 -15.44 1.18
C ARG A 57 -6.99 -15.26 2.40
N VAL A 58 -7.50 -15.66 3.56
CA VAL A 58 -6.77 -15.65 4.84
C VAL A 58 -6.32 -17.07 5.18
N ARG A 59 -5.05 -17.22 5.56
CA ARG A 59 -4.48 -18.44 6.13
C ARG A 59 -3.95 -18.13 7.52
N ILE A 60 -4.43 -18.87 8.51
CA ILE A 60 -3.83 -18.86 9.86
C ILE A 60 -2.55 -19.68 9.81
N LEU A 61 -1.43 -19.11 10.27
CA LEU A 61 -0.13 -19.75 10.26
C LEU A 61 0.22 -20.35 11.62
N ALA A 62 -0.12 -19.63 12.70
CA ALA A 62 0.10 -20.03 14.09
C ALA A 62 -0.81 -19.19 15.01
N PRO A 63 -0.89 -19.47 16.33
CA PRO A 63 -1.51 -18.56 17.28
C PRO A 63 -0.87 -17.16 17.17
N GLY A 64 -1.68 -16.16 16.83
CA GLY A 64 -1.19 -14.79 16.64
C GLY A 64 -0.43 -14.54 15.34
N ALA A 65 -0.47 -15.44 14.35
CA ALA A 65 0.13 -15.20 13.03
C ALA A 65 -0.84 -15.57 11.90
N ALA A 66 -1.00 -14.65 10.94
CA ALA A 66 -1.88 -14.85 9.79
C ALA A 66 -1.26 -14.27 8.52
N CYS A 67 -1.57 -14.88 7.39
CA CYS A 67 -1.25 -14.37 6.06
C CYS A 67 -2.55 -14.12 5.30
N ILE A 68 -2.65 -12.98 4.62
CA ILE A 68 -3.74 -12.69 3.70
C ILE A 68 -3.17 -12.39 2.32
N SER A 69 -3.77 -12.97 1.29
CA SER A 69 -3.47 -12.68 -0.12
C SER A 69 -4.75 -12.27 -0.85
N TYR A 70 -4.65 -11.27 -1.72
CA TYR A 70 -5.78 -10.79 -2.54
C TYR A 70 -5.28 -10.09 -3.81
N VAL A 71 -6.20 -9.89 -4.76
CA VAL A 71 -6.00 -8.92 -5.85
C VAL A 71 -6.65 -7.61 -5.44
N ARG A 72 -5.92 -6.50 -5.53
CA ARG A 72 -6.45 -5.16 -5.28
C ARG A 72 -6.73 -4.46 -6.61
N LEU A 73 -7.99 -4.09 -6.82
CA LEU A 73 -8.38 -3.20 -7.90
C LEU A 73 -8.51 -1.79 -7.35
N THR A 74 -7.85 -0.83 -7.99
CA THR A 74 -7.95 0.59 -7.67
C THR A 74 -8.47 1.33 -8.89
N GLN A 75 -9.67 1.90 -8.77
CA GLN A 75 -10.34 2.65 -9.81
C GLN A 75 -10.22 4.13 -9.51
N SER A 76 -9.97 4.93 -10.55
CA SER A 76 -9.84 6.38 -10.43
C SER A 76 -10.23 7.03 -11.75
N VAL A 77 -10.55 8.31 -11.71
CA VAL A 77 -10.88 9.12 -12.89
C VAL A 77 -9.77 10.14 -13.10
N THR A 78 -9.29 10.35 -14.31
CA THR A 78 -8.33 11.44 -14.59
C THR A 78 -9.05 12.79 -14.52
N ARG A 79 -8.29 13.91 -14.56
CA ARG A 79 -8.91 15.24 -14.64
C ARG A 79 -9.76 15.44 -15.89
N ASP A 80 -9.41 14.75 -16.97
CA ASP A 80 -10.13 14.79 -18.24
C ASP A 80 -11.36 13.86 -18.25
N GLY A 81 -11.74 13.30 -17.10
CA GLY A 81 -12.93 12.46 -16.95
C GLY A 81 -12.73 11.00 -17.38
N GLN A 82 -11.52 10.58 -17.74
CA GLN A 82 -11.26 9.21 -18.16
C GLN A 82 -11.13 8.28 -16.96
N ALA A 83 -12.02 7.29 -16.85
CA ALA A 83 -11.90 6.25 -15.83
C ALA A 83 -10.82 5.22 -16.20
N PHE A 84 -10.03 4.81 -15.21
CA PHE A 84 -9.07 3.72 -15.35
C PHE A 84 -9.08 2.81 -14.11
N THR A 85 -8.65 1.57 -14.31
CA THR A 85 -8.51 0.58 -13.23
C THR A 85 -7.08 0.06 -13.21
N LYS A 86 -6.41 0.15 -12.06
CA LYS A 86 -5.13 -0.50 -11.78
C LYS A 86 -5.36 -1.78 -11.00
N SER A 87 -4.59 -2.82 -11.30
CA SER A 87 -4.60 -4.10 -10.58
C SER A 87 -3.22 -4.38 -9.97
N SER A 88 -3.21 -4.84 -8.73
CA SER A 88 -2.02 -5.35 -8.05
C SER A 88 -2.32 -6.62 -7.26
N GLN A 89 -1.39 -7.55 -7.20
CA GLN A 89 -1.48 -8.72 -6.31
C GLN A 89 -0.76 -8.37 -5.01
N GLU A 90 -1.44 -8.56 -3.89
CA GLU A 90 -0.93 -8.16 -2.58
C GLU A 90 -0.95 -9.37 -1.63
N THR A 91 0.17 -9.59 -0.92
CA THR A 91 0.28 -10.54 0.19
C THR A 91 0.72 -9.79 1.43
N ARG A 92 0.05 -10.00 2.55
CA ARG A 92 0.33 -9.37 3.85
C ARG A 92 0.45 -10.41 4.93
N VAL A 93 1.55 -10.37 5.67
CA VAL A 93 1.73 -11.17 6.89
C VAL A 93 1.42 -10.29 8.09
N TRP A 94 0.65 -10.82 9.01
CA TRP A 94 0.19 -10.17 10.22
C TRP A 94 0.66 -10.95 11.43
N SER A 95 1.17 -10.23 12.43
CA SER A 95 1.51 -10.76 13.74
C SER A 95 0.67 -10.05 14.80
N ARG A 96 0.14 -10.80 15.76
CA ARG A 96 -0.61 -10.31 16.89
C ARG A 96 0.34 -10.11 18.05
N ASP A 97 0.41 -8.89 18.55
CA ASP A 97 1.17 -8.56 19.75
C ASP A 97 0.68 -9.35 20.96
N SER A 98 1.59 -9.90 21.76
CA SER A 98 1.26 -10.72 22.91
C SER A 98 0.84 -9.91 24.15
N ILE A 99 1.18 -8.62 24.20
CA ILE A 99 0.91 -7.74 25.34
C ILE A 99 -0.45 -7.08 25.14
N ASP A 100 -0.64 -6.37 24.02
CA ASP A 100 -1.85 -5.57 23.77
C ASP A 100 -2.85 -6.25 22.82
N GLY A 101 -2.49 -7.38 22.20
CA GLY A 101 -3.37 -8.14 21.33
C GLY A 101 -3.58 -7.51 19.94
N THR A 102 -2.85 -6.45 19.59
CA THR A 102 -2.99 -5.71 18.33
C THR A 102 -2.37 -6.48 17.17
N TRP A 103 -3.11 -6.60 16.07
CA TRP A 103 -2.56 -7.12 14.82
C TRP A 103 -1.75 -6.05 14.10
N ARG A 104 -0.49 -6.35 13.81
CA ARG A 104 0.41 -5.50 13.04
C ARG A 104 0.82 -6.20 11.76
N ASN A 105 0.83 -5.47 10.66
CA ASN A 105 1.30 -6.00 9.39
C ASN A 105 2.83 -6.05 9.43
N VAL A 106 3.43 -7.22 9.60
CA VAL A 106 4.90 -7.33 9.74
C VAL A 106 5.59 -7.43 8.37
N HIS A 107 4.91 -7.95 7.36
CA HIS A 107 5.43 -8.02 6.00
C HIS A 107 4.36 -7.72 4.96
N PHE A 108 4.78 -7.13 3.85
CA PHE A 108 3.94 -6.90 2.69
C PHE A 108 4.69 -7.14 1.39
N HIS A 109 4.05 -7.80 0.44
CA HIS A 109 4.51 -7.94 -0.93
C HIS A 109 3.44 -7.41 -1.86
N ARG A 110 3.81 -6.52 -2.79
CA ARG A 110 2.98 -6.09 -3.90
C ARG A 110 3.67 -6.30 -5.24
N SER A 111 2.95 -6.92 -6.16
CA SER A 111 3.30 -6.99 -7.58
C SER A 111 2.23 -6.33 -8.44
N GLY A 112 2.56 -6.05 -9.70
CA GLY A 112 1.64 -5.46 -10.67
C GLY A 112 1.85 -3.96 -10.84
N PHE A 113 0.75 -3.21 -11.05
CA PHE A 113 0.85 -1.80 -11.39
C PHE A 113 1.47 -0.96 -10.25
N PRO A 114 2.47 -0.10 -10.56
CA PRO A 114 2.97 0.88 -9.62
C PRO A 114 1.86 1.86 -9.18
N SER A 115 1.95 2.30 -7.92
CA SER A 115 1.02 3.29 -7.36
C SER A 115 1.22 4.65 -8.05
N ALA A 116 2.48 5.03 -8.30
CA ALA A 116 2.85 6.22 -9.06
C ALA A 116 3.04 5.93 -10.56
N PRO A 117 2.70 6.85 -11.49
CA PRO A 117 3.05 6.72 -12.90
C PRO A 117 4.57 6.60 -13.07
N ARG A 118 5.04 5.74 -13.99
CA ARG A 118 6.41 5.87 -14.51
C ARG A 118 6.39 7.05 -15.48
N THR A 119 7.17 8.08 -15.18
CA THR A 119 7.43 9.21 -16.10
C THR A 119 8.17 8.73 -17.33
#